data_AF-A0A5C8R7S6-F1
#
_entry.id   AF-A0A5C8R7S6-F1
#
_cell.length_a   1.000
_cell.length_b   1.000
_cell.length_c   1.000
_cell.angle_alpha   90.00
_cell.angle_beta   90.00
_cell.angle_gamma   90.00
#
_symmetry.space_group_name_H-M   'P 1'
#
loop_
_entity.id
_entity.type
_entity.pdbx_description
1 polymer ?
#
loop_
_entity_poly.entity_id
_entity_poly.type
_entity_poly.pdbx_seq_one_letter_code
_entity_poly.pdbx_strand_id
1 'polypeptide(L)' 'MEDFFAWCRRQSVLAGSKPGRAIEYSLKYEETFKTILKDGHLVLSNNLAERAIKSLVMGRSKRVQWTLLA' A
#
# COMPACT_ATOMS: atom_id res chain seq x y z
N MET A 1 13.89 -6.84 -9.36
CA MET A 1 12.55 -6.24 -9.60
C MET A 1 12.16 -6.27 -11.06
N GLU A 2 13.08 -6.01 -11.98
CA GLU A 2 12.76 -5.99 -13.42
C GLU A 2 12.21 -7.33 -13.92
N ASP A 3 12.80 -8.46 -13.52
CA ASP A 3 12.31 -9.79 -13.88
C ASP A 3 10.88 -10.06 -13.41
N PHE A 4 10.51 -9.55 -12.23
CA PHE A 4 9.15 -9.66 -11.69
C PHE A 4 8.15 -8.89 -12.54
N PHE A 5 8.43 -7.62 -12.85
CA PHE A 5 7.52 -6.81 -13.67
C PHE A 5 7.48 -7.28 -15.13
N ALA A 6 8.60 -7.77 -15.66
CA ALA A 6 8.63 -8.45 -16.95
C ALA A 6 7.78 -9.72 -16.95
N TRP A 7 7.82 -10.51 -15.87
CA TRP A 7 6.93 -11.67 -15.69
C TRP A 7 5.47 -11.26 -15.61
N CYS A 8 5.13 -10.21 -14.83
CA CYS A 8 3.76 -9.68 -14.73
C CYS A 8 3.19 -9.27 -16.09
N ARG A 9 3.98 -8.58 -16.93
CA ARG A 9 3.58 -8.16 -18.29
C ARG A 9 3.31 -9.33 -19.24
N ARG A 10 3.89 -10.51 -18.98
CA ARG A 10 3.67 -11.72 -19.79
C ARG A 10 2.46 -12.54 -19.36
N GLN A 11 1.82 -12.20 -18.24
CA GLN A 11 0.70 -12.99 -17.74
C GLN A 11 -0.58 -12.70 -18.52
N SER A 12 -1.19 -13.76 -19.05
CA SER A 12 -2.54 -13.70 -19.61
C SER A 12 -3.55 -14.06 -18.52
N VAL A 13 -4.07 -13.04 -17.83
CA VAL A 13 -5.03 -13.19 -16.73
C VAL A 13 -6.39 -12.63 -17.12
N LEU A 14 -7.46 -13.29 -16.68
CA LEU A 14 -8.81 -12.79 -16.88
C LEU A 14 -8.96 -11.42 -16.21
N ALA A 15 -9.38 -10.41 -16.96
CA ALA A 15 -9.62 -9.08 -16.45
C ALA A 15 -10.62 -9.10 -15.28
N GLY A 16 -10.31 -8.37 -14.20
CA GLY A 16 -11.16 -8.32 -13.01
C GLY A 16 -11.09 -9.55 -12.09
N SER A 17 -10.41 -10.63 -12.49
CA SER A 17 -10.12 -11.76 -11.58
C SER A 17 -9.20 -11.33 -10.44
N LYS A 18 -9.21 -12.07 -9.32
CA LYS A 18 -8.26 -11.83 -8.20
C LYS A 18 -6.80 -11.75 -8.66
N PRO A 19 -6.26 -12.72 -9.43
CA PRO A 19 -4.89 -12.61 -9.95
C PRO A 19 -4.74 -11.48 -10.96
N GLY A 20 -5.76 -11.20 -11.78
CA GLY A 20 -5.78 -10.06 -12.70
C GLY A 20 -5.59 -8.72 -11.99
N ARG A 21 -6.37 -8.49 -10.93
CA ARG A 21 -6.26 -7.29 -10.08
C ARG A 21 -4.91 -7.20 -9.37
N ALA A 22 -4.35 -8.32 -8.93
CA ALA A 22 -3.04 -8.33 -8.27
C ALA A 22 -1.92 -7.93 -9.25
N ILE A 23 -1.96 -8.44 -10.48
CA ILE A 23 -1.00 -8.09 -11.53
C ILE A 23 -1.16 -6.64 -11.95
N GLU A 24 -2.40 -6.19 -12.17
CA GLU A 24 -2.70 -4.79 -12.50
C GLU A 24 -2.20 -3.83 -11.41
N TYR A 25 -2.47 -4.15 -10.14
CA TYR A 25 -1.96 -3.39 -9.00
C TYR A 25 -0.43 -3.35 -9.00
N SER A 26 0.22 -4.50 -9.19
CA SER A 26 1.68 -4.57 -9.22
C SER A 26 2.26 -3.68 -10.32
N LEU A 27 1.73 -3.78 -11.54
CA LEU A 27 2.18 -2.97 -12.68
C LEU A 27 1.91 -1.47 -12.47
N LYS A 28 0.76 -1.11 -11.90
CA LYS A 28 0.40 0.28 -11.60
C LYS A 28 1.39 0.96 -10.64
N TYR A 29 1.92 0.23 -9.68
CA TYR A 29 2.82 0.76 -8.65
C TYR A 29 4.29 0.36 -8.88
N GLU A 30 4.68 -0.03 -10.10
CA GLU A 30 6.05 -0.46 -10.42
C GLU A 30 7.11 0.57 -9.97
N GLU A 31 6.88 1.85 -10.25
CA GLU A 31 7.82 2.91 -9.85
C GLU A 31 7.93 3.01 -8.32
N THR A 32 6.80 2.99 -7.62
CA THR A 32 6.75 3.01 -6.15
C THR A 32 7.50 1.83 -5.53
N PHE A 33 7.33 0.63 -6.10
CA PHE A 33 8.06 -0.55 -5.67
C PHE A 33 9.57 -0.38 -5.89
N LYS A 34 9.98 0.16 -7.05
CA LYS A 34 11.40 0.43 -7.35
C LYS A 34 12.01 1.48 -6.41
N THR A 35 11.23 2.42 -5.88
CA THR A 35 11.73 3.44 -4.94
C THR A 35 12.28 2.81 -3.66
N ILE A 36 11.72 1.69 -3.21
CA ILE A 36 12.23 0.99 -2.01
C ILE A 36 13.64 0.44 -2.22
N LEU A 37 14.01 0.11 -3.46
CA LEU A 37 15.37 -0.31 -3.79
C LEU A 37 16.36 0.87 -3.81
N LYS A 38 15.86 2.10 -3.91
CA LYS A 38 16.67 3.32 -3.88
C LYS A 38 16.85 3.86 -2.46
N ASP A 39 15.86 3.67 -1.60
CA ASP A 39 15.87 4.09 -0.21
C ASP A 39 15.41 2.96 0.73
N GLY A 40 16.39 2.35 1.41
CA GLY A 40 16.17 1.26 2.35
C GLY A 40 15.53 1.69 3.68
N HIS A 41 15.37 2.99 3.94
CA HIS A 41 14.67 3.47 5.13
C HIS A 41 13.14 3.45 4.95
N LEU A 42 12.67 3.23 3.72
CA LEU A 42 11.25 3.09 3.44
C LEU A 42 10.69 1.83 4.10
N VAL A 43 9.62 2.02 4.86
CA VAL A 43 8.94 0.94 5.59
C VAL A 43 8.14 0.08 4.60
N LEU A 44 8.63 -1.14 4.36
CA LEU A 44 7.95 -2.17 3.55
C LEU A 44 6.86 -2.93 4.32
N SER A 45 6.84 -2.83 5.65
CA SER A 45 5.86 -3.51 6.49
C SER A 45 4.62 -2.65 6.66
N ASN A 46 3.49 -3.10 6.11
CA ASN A 46 2.20 -2.42 6.29
C ASN A 46 1.87 -2.23 7.77
N ASN A 47 2.12 -3.23 8.61
CA ASN A 47 1.86 -3.14 10.04
C ASN A 47 2.66 -2.02 10.71
N LEU A 48 3.92 -1.82 10.32
CA LEU A 48 4.76 -0.76 10.87
C LEU A 48 4.33 0.61 10.33
N ALA A 49 4.02 0.70 9.04
CA ALA A 49 3.51 1.92 8.41
C ALA A 49 2.17 2.36 9.03
N GLU A 50 1.23 1.43 9.20
CA GLU A 50 -0.07 1.67 9.84
C GLU A 50 0.10 2.09 11.30
N ARG A 51 1.00 1.43 12.06
CA ARG A 51 1.29 1.83 13.45
C ARG A 51 1.86 3.24 13.52
N ALA A 52 2.74 3.62 12.60
CA ALA A 52 3.34 4.95 12.57
C ALA A 52 2.30 6.06 12.31
N ILE A 53 1.32 5.82 11.43
CA ILE A 53 0.27 6.80 11.10
C ILE A 53 -0.94 6.76 12.04
N LYS A 54 -1.11 5.68 12.81
CA LYS A 54 -2.25 5.49 13.73
C LYS A 54 -2.37 6.59 14.77
N SER A 55 -1.27 7.04 15.38
CA SER A 55 -1.29 8.12 16.38
C SER A 55 -1.77 9.45 15.77
N LEU A 56 -1.36 9.74 14.54
CA LEU A 56 -1.77 10.93 13.79
C LEU A 56 -3.26 10.89 13.42
N VAL A 57 -3.76 9.75 12.93
CA VAL A 57 -5.16 9.60 12.50
C VAL A 57 -6.12 9.58 13.69
N MET A 58 -5.77 8.86 14.76
CA MET A 58 -6.62 8.71 15.94
C MET A 58 -6.76 10.00 16.76
N GLY A 59 -5.80 10.92 16.68
CA GLY A 59 -5.86 12.22 17.38
C GLY A 59 -6.85 13.23 16.80
N ARG A 60 -7.30 13.04 15.55
CA ARG A 60 -8.14 14.03 14.82
C ARG A 60 -9.65 13.89 15.05
N SER A 61 -10.13 12.79 15.67
CA SER A 61 -11.57 12.48 15.75
C SER A 61 -12.15 12.41 17.17
N LYS A 62 -11.42 12.84 18.21
CA LYS A 62 -11.93 12.73 19.61
C LYS A 62 -12.20 14.06 20.33
N ARG A 63 -11.91 15.24 19.76
CA ARG A 63 -12.21 16.50 20.48
C ARG A 63 -13.69 16.92 20.43
N VAL A 64 -14.47 16.45 19.45
CA VAL A 64 -15.86 16.93 19.25
C VAL A 64 -16.94 15.90 19.63
N GLN A 65 -16.58 14.63 19.83
CA GLN A 65 -17.59 13.58 20.10
C GLN A 65 -17.72 13.18 21.59
N TRP A 66 -16.78 13.57 22.45
CA TRP A 66 -16.78 13.15 23.87
C TRP A 66 -17.38 14.19 24.84
N THR A 67 -17.75 15.38 24.39
CA THR A 67 -18.42 16.41 25.21
C THR A 67 -19.95 16.40 25.11
N LEU A 68 -20.55 15.49 24.33
CA LEU A 68 -22.01 15.36 24.16
C LEU A 68 -22.61 14.11 24.82
N LEU A 69 -21.83 13.40 25.66
CA LEU A 69 -22.29 12.20 26.39
C LEU A 69 -21.92 12.23 27.89
N ALA A 70 -21.75 13.43 28.47
CA ALA A 70 -21.65 13.62 29.92
C ALA A 70 -22.84 14.44 30.41
#